data_AF-A0A969DQ82-F1
#
_entry.id   AF-A0A969DQ82-F1
#
_cell.length_a   1.000
_cell.length_b   1.000
_cell.length_c   1.000
_cell.angle_alpha   90.00
_cell.angle_beta   90.00
_cell.angle_gamma   90.00
#
_symmetry.space_group_name_H-M   'P 1'
#
loop_
_entity.id
_entity.type
_entity.pdbx_description
1 polymer ?
#
loop_
_entity_poly.entity_id
_entity_poly.type
_entity_poly.pdbx_seq_one_letter_code
_entity_poly.pdbx_strand_id
1 'polypeptide(L)' 'MEIAARTVKESRFLVIGLINQKCWAAIITYREERVRIISVRRARDEEVKIYEG' A
#
# COMPACT_ATOMS: atom_id res chain seq x y z
N MET A 1 -12.82 -22.90 12.66
CA MET A 1 -12.87 -21.66 13.46
C MET A 1 -11.53 -20.96 13.29
N GLU A 2 -11.46 -19.95 12.44
CA GLU A 2 -10.24 -19.15 12.25
C GLU A 2 -10.39 -17.87 13.05
N ILE A 3 -9.63 -17.76 14.13
CA ILE A 3 -9.73 -16.70 15.13
C ILE A 3 -8.75 -15.58 14.76
N ALA A 4 -9.25 -14.34 14.84
CA ALA A 4 -8.71 -13.10 14.30
C ALA A 4 -7.23 -12.79 14.60
N ALA A 5 -6.47 -12.39 13.56
CA ALA A 5 -5.25 -11.61 13.74
C ALA A 5 -5.62 -10.12 13.90
N ARG A 6 -6.10 -9.74 15.09
CA ARG A 6 -6.08 -8.33 15.51
C ARG A 6 -4.62 -7.91 15.64
N THR A 7 -4.08 -7.18 14.68
CA THR A 7 -2.88 -6.35 14.91
C THR A 7 -3.12 -4.96 14.35
N VAL A 8 -3.99 -4.21 15.03
CA VAL A 8 -4.25 -2.77 14.84
C VAL A 8 -3.10 -1.95 15.46
N LYS A 9 -1.85 -2.27 15.11
CA LYS A 9 -0.69 -1.51 15.63
C LYS A 9 0.20 -0.96 14.52
N GLU A 10 0.25 -1.65 13.39
CA GLU A 10 0.93 -1.16 12.20
C GLU A 10 -0.10 -1.03 11.09
N SER A 11 -0.80 0.09 11.06
CA SER A 11 -1.65 0.42 9.92
C SER A 11 -0.79 0.33 8.66
N ARG A 12 -1.20 -0.58 7.77
CA ARG A 12 -0.59 -0.75 6.45
C ARG A 12 -1.39 0.11 5.49
N PHE A 13 -0.70 0.97 4.77
CA PHE A 13 -1.29 1.87 3.82
C PHE A 13 -0.90 1.41 2.43
N LEU A 14 -1.89 1.34 1.53
CA LEU A 14 -1.65 1.23 0.10
C LEU A 14 -1.53 2.65 -0.45
N VAL A 15 -0.40 2.95 -1.06
CA VAL A 15 -0.13 4.21 -1.72
C VAL A 15 0.00 3.93 -3.20
N ILE A 16 -0.71 4.67 -4.03
CA ILE A 16 -0.57 4.62 -5.48
C ILE A 16 0.11 5.91 -5.91
N GLY A 17 1.16 5.78 -6.71
CA GLY A 17 1.94 6.92 -7.18
C GLY A 17 2.52 6.68 -8.56
N LEU A 18 2.76 7.77 -9.29
CA LEU A 18 3.43 7.74 -10.58
C LEU A 18 4.93 7.93 -10.41
N ILE A 19 5.73 6.98 -10.89
CA ILE A 19 7.18 7.07 -10.93
C ILE A 19 7.60 6.79 -12.38
N ASN A 20 8.28 7.77 -12.99
CA ASN A 20 8.73 7.70 -14.38
C ASN A 20 7.59 7.39 -15.38
N GLN A 21 6.46 8.11 -15.25
CA GLN A 21 5.24 7.94 -16.06
C GLN A 21 4.57 6.55 -15.96
N LYS A 22 4.94 5.75 -14.96
CA LYS A 22 4.31 4.45 -14.70
C LYS A 22 3.66 4.49 -13.33
N CYS A 23 2.47 3.91 -13.20
CA CYS A 23 1.80 3.78 -11.91
C CYS A 23 2.44 2.64 -11.10
N TRP A 24 2.67 2.91 -9.83
CA TRP A 24 3.21 1.98 -8.85
C TRP A 24 2.30 1.96 -7.64
N ALA A 25 2.11 0.77 -7.08
CA ALA A 25 1.42 0.55 -5.84
C ALA A 25 2.46 0.15 -4.79
N ALA A 26 2.54 0.90 -3.71
CA ALA A 26 3.43 0.64 -2.59
C ALA A 26 2.60 0.35 -1.33
N ILE A 27 2.96 -0.70 -0.62
CA ILE A 27 2.46 -0.93 0.74
C ILE A 27 3.49 -0.37 1.70
N ILE A 28 3.07 0.60 2.50
CA ILE A 28 3.89 1.23 3.52
C ILE A 28 3.31 1.00 4.91
N THR A 29 4.14 1.14 5.91
CA THR A 29 3.70 1.30 7.30
C THR A 29 4.47 2.43 7.94
N TYR A 30 3.83 3.10 8.89
CA TYR A 30 4.46 4.13 9.71
C TYR A 30 4.88 3.49 11.02
N ARG A 31 6.18 3.53 11.31
CA ARG A 31 6.72 3.20 12.63
C ARG A 31 7.34 4.46 13.20
N GLU A 32 6.76 4.94 14.30
CA GLU A 32 7.22 6.16 14.97
C GLU A 32 7.22 7.33 13.97
N GLU A 33 8.39 7.84 13.60
CA GLU A 33 8.58 8.94 12.64
C GLU A 33 9.17 8.47 11.30
N ARG A 34 9.18 7.16 11.03
CA ARG A 34 9.77 6.60 9.80
C ARG A 34 8.73 5.89 8.95
N VAL A 35 8.82 6.12 7.65
CA VAL A 35 8.07 5.37 6.63
C VAL A 35 8.86 4.12 6.25
N ARG A 36 8.31 2.94 6.53
CA ARG A 36 8.87 1.69 6.03
C ARG A 36 8.07 1.23 4.83
N ILE A 37 8.75 1.13 3.69
CA ILE A 37 8.21 0.50 2.50
C ILE A 37 8.33 -1.01 2.67
N ILE A 38 7.22 -1.72 2.60
CA ILE A 38 7.17 -3.17 2.76
C ILE A 38 7.25 -3.85 1.39
N SER A 39 6.50 -3.34 0.42
CA SER A 39 6.47 -3.88 -0.93
C SER A 39 6.12 -2.78 -1.93
N VAL A 40 6.82 -2.74 -3.06
CA VAL A 40 6.50 -1.87 -4.19
C VAL A 40 6.33 -2.75 -5.41
N ARG A 41 5.18 -2.61 -6.06
CA ARG A 41 4.85 -3.34 -7.28
C ARG A 41 4.37 -2.36 -8.34
N ARG A 42 4.55 -2.74 -9.61
CA ARG A 42 3.93 -2.02 -10.72
C ARG A 42 2.41 -2.11 -10.55
N ALA A 43 1.73 -0.97 -10.51
CA ALA A 43 0.28 -0.97 -10.48
C ALA A 43 -0.21 -1.48 -11.84
N ARG A 44 -1.18 -2.39 -11.79
CA ARG A 44 -1.91 -2.81 -13.01
C ARG A 44 -2.90 -1.70 -13.35
N ASP A 45 -3.17 -1.49 -14.63
CA ASP A 45 -4.16 -0.50 -15.13
C ASP A 45 -5.50 -0.56 -14.39
N GLU A 46 -5.88 -1.77 -13.96
CA GLU A 46 -7.14 -2.05 -13.27
C GLU A 46 -7.21 -1.48 -11.83
N GLU A 47 -6.07 -1.39 -11.12
CA GLU A 47 -6.04 -0.86 -9.74
C GLU A 47 -6.03 0.68 -9.71
N VAL A 48 -5.51 1.33 -10.75
CA VAL A 48 -5.54 2.80 -10.89
C VAL A 48 -6.99 3.27 -11.03
N LYS A 49 -7.80 2.55 -11.81
CA LYS A 49 -9.23 2.84 -12.01
C LYS A 49 -10.08 2.72 -10.74
N ILE A 50 -9.71 1.86 -9.79
CA ILE A 50 -10.46 1.67 -8.54
C ILE A 50 -10.17 2.81 -7.55
N TYR A 51 -9.01 3.46 -7.64
CA TYR A 51 -8.63 4.56 -6.74
C TYR A 51 -9.02 5.94 -7.27
N GLU A 52 -9.16 6.10 -8.59
CA GLU A 52 -9.69 7.31 -9.23
C GLU A 52 -11.21 7.28 -9.46
N GLY A 53 -11.91 6.26 -8.96
CA GLY A 53 -13.36 6.06 -9.10
C GLY A 53 -14.18 6.47 -7.89
#